data_AF-A0A661HWT2-F1
#
_entry.id   AF-A0A661HWT2-F1
#
_cell.length_a   1.000
_cell.length_b   1.000
_cell.length_c   1.000
_cell.angle_alpha   90.00
_cell.angle_beta   90.00
_cell.angle_gamma   90.00
#
_symmetry.space_group_name_H-M   'P 1'
#
loop_
_entity.id
_entity.type
_entity.pdbx_description
1 polymer ?
#
loop_
_entity_poly.entity_id
_entity_poly.type
_entity_poly.pdbx_seq_one_letter_code
_entity_poly.pdbx_strand_id
1 'polypeptide(L)'
;MMDLVFLSFVSNVLFVLALGWYLITNLQWYDYKIERVILRHHKWWWHGVYFILPFLAYFILQEYFVFFLLFFFLPALIYWHFNLDKRLVLTWRVKRFLILLSSLTLFFNFLCLLRGGCATFGVFMPLTLAYLGSIGIEKFLFSAYKKEAIKKLASMPKLQIVAVTGSYGKTSMKNFIEQILSHKYKVYATPRSVNTIGGIIRDVNESLSKDIEIYVCEAGARQVGDIYTIAQFLNPQTVVVGAVGPQHIEYFKTVENIKRTKLELMHSSRLQQAFVHTSVTDEPHEKVRFFGDGIDNVNGTLEGLDFDLLLNEKRVHFQTKLLGNFNTINLNAAILVASSLGLSEEEILKAVASLQSVEHRL
;
A
#
# COMPACT_ATOMS: atom_id res chain seq x y z
N MET A 1 -31.94 32.22 -31.20
CA MET A 1 -32.37 31.35 -30.07
C MET A 1 -31.62 30.02 -30.09
N MET A 2 -31.57 29.30 -31.22
CA MET A 2 -30.83 28.04 -31.37
C MET A 2 -29.30 28.18 -31.15
N ASP A 3 -28.69 29.27 -31.63
CA ASP A 3 -27.24 29.51 -31.46
C ASP A 3 -26.82 29.79 -30.01
N LEU A 4 -27.67 30.49 -29.24
CA LEU A 4 -27.38 30.83 -27.84
C LEU A 4 -27.46 29.57 -26.96
N VAL A 5 -28.46 28.72 -27.20
CA VAL A 5 -28.61 27.43 -26.50
C VAL A 5 -27.46 26.49 -26.80
N PHE A 6 -27.04 26.40 -28.06
CA PHE A 6 -25.88 25.60 -28.44
C PHE A 6 -24.58 26.14 -27.81
N LEU A 7 -24.40 27.46 -27.78
CA LEU A 7 -23.25 28.09 -27.15
C LEU A 7 -23.20 27.83 -25.64
N SER A 8 -24.33 27.95 -24.93
CA SER A 8 -24.42 27.60 -23.51
C SER A 8 -24.15 26.12 -23.25
N PHE A 9 -24.63 25.23 -24.12
CA PHE A 9 -24.36 23.79 -24.04
C PHE A 9 -22.86 23.52 -24.14
N VAL A 10 -22.20 24.01 -25.19
CA VAL A 10 -20.76 23.80 -25.41
C VAL A 10 -19.94 24.45 -24.31
N SER A 11 -20.30 25.67 -23.89
CA SER A 11 -19.62 26.39 -22.81
C SER A 11 -19.67 25.62 -21.50
N ASN A 12 -20.83 25.05 -21.13
CA ASN A 12 -20.95 24.24 -19.93
C ASN A 12 -20.07 22.97 -20.01
N VAL A 13 -20.13 22.24 -21.14
CA VAL A 13 -19.30 21.05 -21.35
C VAL A 13 -17.81 21.38 -21.17
N LEU A 14 -17.32 22.40 -21.88
CA LEU A 14 -15.92 22.81 -21.81
C LEU A 14 -15.52 23.22 -20.39
N PHE A 15 -16.40 23.94 -19.69
CA PHE A 15 -16.12 24.40 -18.35
C PHE A 15 -16.01 23.25 -17.34
N VAL A 16 -16.96 22.31 -17.37
CA VAL A 16 -16.94 21.14 -16.47
C VAL A 16 -15.70 20.27 -16.72
N LEU A 17 -15.33 20.06 -17.99
CA LEU A 17 -14.12 19.32 -18.34
C LEU A 17 -12.85 20.04 -17.87
N ALA A 18 -12.78 21.36 -17.99
CA ALA A 18 -11.66 22.17 -17.50
C ALA A 18 -11.53 22.10 -15.96
N LEU A 19 -12.64 22.23 -15.22
CA LEU A 19 -12.66 22.02 -13.77
C LEU A 19 -12.27 20.59 -13.38
N GLY A 20 -12.74 19.60 -14.15
CA GLY A 20 -12.37 18.20 -13.99
C GLY A 20 -10.89 17.95 -14.18
N TRP A 21 -10.29 18.57 -15.19
CA TRP A 21 -8.85 18.49 -15.46
C TRP A 21 -8.02 19.07 -14.30
N TYR A 22 -8.43 20.23 -13.78
CA TYR A 22 -7.82 20.82 -12.59
C TYR A 22 -7.96 19.87 -11.39
N LEU A 23 -9.18 19.40 -11.11
CA LEU A 23 -9.47 18.52 -9.98
C LEU A 23 -8.64 17.23 -10.04
N ILE A 24 -8.62 16.53 -11.17
CA ILE A 24 -7.93 15.23 -11.28
C ILE A 24 -6.41 15.37 -11.23
N THR A 25 -5.87 16.50 -11.69
CA THR A 25 -4.44 16.82 -11.55
C THR A 25 -4.06 16.94 -10.08
N ASN A 26 -4.84 17.71 -9.31
CA ASN A 26 -4.61 17.84 -7.88
C ASN A 26 -4.84 16.52 -7.14
N LEU A 27 -5.90 15.77 -7.48
CA LEU A 27 -6.12 14.45 -6.90
C LEU A 27 -4.93 13.52 -7.14
N GLN A 28 -4.33 13.51 -8.33
CA GLN A 28 -3.16 12.67 -8.61
C GLN A 28 -1.94 13.04 -7.75
N TRP A 29 -1.70 14.32 -7.50
CA TRP A 29 -0.59 14.75 -6.63
C TRP A 29 -0.76 14.38 -5.16
N TYR A 30 -2.00 14.21 -4.71
CA TYR A 30 -2.36 14.00 -3.30
C TYR A 30 -2.96 12.61 -3.03
N ASP A 31 -2.48 11.59 -3.74
CA ASP A 31 -2.90 10.18 -3.60
C ASP A 31 -4.42 9.97 -3.71
N TYR A 32 -5.10 10.77 -4.52
CA TYR A 32 -6.53 10.76 -4.79
C TYR A 32 -7.43 11.00 -3.56
N LYS A 33 -6.88 11.58 -2.49
CA LYS A 33 -7.61 11.96 -1.27
C LYS A 33 -8.02 13.43 -1.33
N ILE A 34 -9.33 13.70 -1.47
CA ILE A 34 -9.85 15.07 -1.59
C ILE A 34 -9.52 15.92 -0.34
N GLU A 35 -9.55 15.32 0.84
CA GLU A 35 -9.16 15.98 2.09
C GLU A 35 -7.74 16.57 2.01
N ARG A 36 -6.79 15.81 1.45
CA ARG A 36 -5.40 16.28 1.29
C ARG A 36 -5.30 17.39 0.24
N VAL A 37 -6.07 17.28 -0.84
CA VAL A 37 -6.16 18.33 -1.87
C VAL A 37 -6.66 19.64 -1.27
N ILE A 38 -7.65 19.59 -0.36
CA ILE A 38 -8.25 20.79 0.23
C ILE A 38 -7.40 21.32 1.38
N LEU A 39 -6.99 20.48 2.33
CA LEU A 39 -6.38 20.91 3.59
C LEU A 39 -4.86 21.02 3.54
N ARG A 40 -4.19 20.30 2.64
CA ARG A 40 -2.72 20.18 2.58
C ARG A 40 -2.15 20.66 1.25
N HIS A 41 -2.91 21.47 0.50
CA HIS A 41 -2.43 22.00 -0.77
C HIS A 41 -1.24 22.94 -0.57
N HIS A 42 -0.16 22.72 -1.31
CA HIS A 42 1.06 23.53 -1.20
C HIS A 42 0.87 24.97 -1.73
N LYS A 43 -0.10 25.18 -2.63
CA LYS A 43 -0.48 26.50 -3.17
C LYS A 43 -1.97 26.71 -3.02
N TRP A 44 -2.42 27.05 -1.81
CA TRP A 44 -3.85 27.08 -1.50
C TRP A 44 -4.65 28.08 -2.37
N TRP A 45 -4.03 29.19 -2.76
CA TRP A 45 -4.61 30.20 -3.65
C TRP A 45 -4.97 29.66 -5.05
N TRP A 46 -4.40 28.52 -5.49
CA TRP A 46 -4.78 27.87 -6.75
C TRP A 46 -6.25 27.43 -6.75
N HIS A 47 -6.77 26.98 -5.60
CA HIS A 47 -8.20 26.63 -5.49
C HIS A 47 -9.07 27.87 -5.66
N GLY A 48 -8.63 29.01 -5.14
CA GLY A 48 -9.27 30.30 -5.35
C GLY A 48 -9.36 30.65 -6.84
N VAL A 49 -8.23 30.60 -7.55
CA VAL A 49 -8.12 31.04 -8.95
C VAL A 49 -8.73 30.06 -9.94
N TYR A 50 -8.46 28.76 -9.81
CA TYR A 50 -8.81 27.76 -10.82
C TYR A 50 -10.08 26.96 -10.51
N PHE A 51 -10.67 27.15 -9.33
CA PHE A 51 -11.90 26.47 -8.94
C PHE A 51 -12.98 27.44 -8.45
N ILE A 52 -12.73 28.21 -7.38
CA ILE A 52 -13.75 29.05 -6.73
C ILE A 52 -14.15 30.23 -7.63
N LEU A 53 -13.19 31.04 -8.09
CA LEU A 53 -13.43 32.19 -8.95
C LEU A 53 -14.21 31.84 -10.23
N PRO A 54 -13.79 30.86 -11.06
CA PRO A 54 -14.51 30.54 -12.28
C PRO A 54 -15.87 29.91 -11.99
N PHE A 55 -16.03 29.22 -10.85
CA PHE A 55 -17.33 28.71 -10.41
C PHE A 55 -18.28 29.85 -10.03
N LEU A 56 -17.83 30.86 -9.27
CA LEU A 56 -18.63 32.04 -8.97
C LEU A 56 -18.97 32.84 -10.25
N ALA A 57 -17.99 33.00 -11.15
CA ALA A 57 -18.18 33.67 -12.43
C ALA A 57 -19.26 32.98 -13.29
N TYR A 58 -19.37 31.65 -13.23
CA TYR A 58 -20.44 30.90 -13.92
C TYR A 58 -21.84 31.35 -13.50
N PHE A 59 -22.09 31.53 -12.20
CA PHE A 59 -23.39 31.96 -11.70
C PHE A 59 -23.65 33.46 -11.87
N ILE A 60 -22.61 34.28 -11.75
CA ILE A 60 -22.73 35.74 -11.83
C ILE A 60 -22.91 36.20 -13.28
N LEU A 61 -22.11 35.66 -14.21
CA LEU A 61 -22.06 36.15 -15.60
C LEU A 61 -23.10 35.50 -16.50
N GLN A 62 -23.64 34.34 -16.12
CA GLN A 62 -24.70 33.62 -16.85
C GLN A 62 -24.41 33.51 -18.36
N GLU A 63 -25.18 34.16 -19.23
CA GLU A 63 -25.00 34.11 -20.69
C GLU A 63 -23.64 34.66 -21.15
N TYR A 64 -23.06 35.61 -20.41
CA TYR A 64 -21.74 36.18 -20.71
C TYR A 64 -20.57 35.32 -20.22
N PHE A 65 -20.85 34.24 -19.48
CA PHE A 65 -19.81 33.36 -18.94
C PHE A 65 -18.90 32.77 -20.02
N VAL A 66 -19.43 32.53 -21.22
CA VAL A 66 -18.63 31.99 -22.33
C VAL A 66 -17.43 32.87 -22.70
N PHE A 67 -17.58 34.20 -22.61
CA PHE A 67 -16.46 35.13 -22.85
C PHE A 67 -15.41 35.03 -21.74
N PHE A 68 -15.85 34.97 -20.48
CA PHE A 68 -14.95 34.73 -19.35
C PHE A 68 -14.21 33.39 -19.50
N LEU A 69 -14.92 32.34 -19.88
CA LEU A 69 -14.38 31.00 -20.10
C LEU A 69 -13.28 31.01 -21.16
N LEU A 70 -13.56 31.56 -22.35
CA LEU A 70 -12.66 31.49 -23.50
C LEU A 70 -11.47 32.45 -23.40
N PHE A 71 -11.67 33.67 -22.90
CA PHE A 71 -10.64 34.71 -22.90
C PHE A 71 -9.85 34.80 -21.60
N PHE A 72 -10.37 34.26 -20.49
CA PHE A 72 -9.70 34.36 -19.19
C PHE A 72 -9.43 32.98 -18.58
N PHE A 73 -10.46 32.16 -18.35
CA PHE A 73 -10.28 30.91 -17.59
C PHE A 73 -9.47 29.86 -18.34
N LEU A 74 -9.82 29.53 -19.59
CA LEU A 74 -9.09 28.53 -20.37
C LEU A 74 -7.64 28.96 -20.63
N PRO A 75 -7.33 30.20 -21.07
CA PRO A 75 -5.95 30.65 -21.21
C PRO A 75 -5.17 30.57 -19.91
N ALA A 76 -5.77 30.97 -18.78
CA ALA A 76 -5.14 30.88 -17.47
C ALA A 76 -4.86 29.43 -17.05
N LEU A 77 -5.80 28.51 -17.29
CA LEU A 77 -5.65 27.08 -16.98
C LEU A 77 -4.61 26.40 -17.89
N ILE A 78 -4.55 26.77 -19.16
CA ILE A 78 -3.56 26.31 -20.12
C ILE A 78 -2.17 26.79 -19.70
N TYR A 79 -2.03 28.09 -19.41
CA TYR A 79 -0.78 28.65 -18.88
C TYR A 79 -0.35 27.93 -17.60
N TRP A 80 -1.28 27.72 -16.66
CA TRP A 80 -1.02 26.95 -15.45
C TRP A 80 -0.49 25.57 -15.76
N HIS A 81 -1.16 24.81 -16.64
CA HIS A 81 -0.80 23.45 -17.00
C HIS A 81 0.62 23.34 -17.60
N PHE A 82 0.99 24.25 -18.49
CA PHE A 82 2.31 24.24 -19.12
C PHE A 82 3.45 24.56 -18.14
N ASN A 83 3.17 25.34 -17.10
CA ASN A 83 4.12 25.72 -16.05
C ASN A 83 4.14 24.74 -14.85
N LEU A 84 3.56 23.55 -14.98
CA LEU A 84 3.61 22.52 -13.93
C LEU A 84 4.91 21.72 -14.02
N ASP A 85 5.62 21.62 -12.90
CA ASP A 85 6.77 20.71 -12.75
C ASP A 85 6.34 19.24 -12.90
N LYS A 86 5.17 18.89 -12.35
CA LYS A 86 4.60 17.54 -12.40
C LYS A 86 3.27 17.55 -13.14
N ARG A 87 3.30 17.25 -14.43
CA ARG A 87 2.08 17.19 -15.27
C ARG A 87 1.22 15.98 -14.93
N LEU A 88 -0.07 16.07 -15.30
CA LEU A 88 -1.01 14.96 -15.18
C LEU A 88 -0.58 13.77 -16.03
N VAL A 89 -0.39 12.61 -15.39
CA VAL A 89 -0.12 11.35 -16.07
C VAL A 89 -1.45 10.62 -16.31
N LEU A 90 -1.74 10.30 -17.57
CA LEU A 90 -2.98 9.62 -17.99
C LEU A 90 -2.95 8.12 -17.67
N THR A 91 -3.04 7.80 -16.38
CA THR A 91 -3.25 6.44 -15.88
C THR A 91 -4.68 5.96 -16.15
N TRP A 92 -4.94 4.65 -16.05
CA TRP A 92 -6.29 4.10 -16.16
C TRP A 92 -7.29 4.73 -15.19
N ARG A 93 -6.86 5.04 -13.95
CA ARG A 93 -7.68 5.73 -12.95
C ARG A 93 -8.09 7.13 -13.41
N VAL A 94 -7.16 7.88 -14.00
CA VAL A 94 -7.40 9.23 -14.53
C VAL A 94 -8.30 9.18 -15.77
N LYS A 95 -8.00 8.28 -16.72
CA LYS A 95 -8.83 8.08 -17.91
C LYS A 95 -10.27 7.72 -17.54
N ARG A 96 -10.46 6.81 -16.57
CA ARG A 96 -11.79 6.44 -16.06
C ARG A 96 -12.55 7.64 -15.52
N PHE A 97 -11.91 8.47 -14.68
CA PHE A 97 -12.53 9.68 -14.15
C PHE A 97 -12.95 10.64 -15.29
N LEU A 98 -12.07 10.90 -16.25
CA LEU A 98 -12.36 11.80 -17.37
C LEU A 98 -13.48 11.28 -18.27
N ILE A 99 -13.50 9.96 -18.55
CA ILE A 99 -14.58 9.33 -19.33
C ILE A 99 -15.92 9.50 -18.59
N LEU A 100 -15.97 9.16 -17.30
CA LEU A 100 -17.19 9.35 -16.49
C LEU A 100 -17.64 10.80 -16.47
N LEU A 101 -16.70 11.74 -16.29
CA LEU A 101 -17.00 13.16 -16.29
C LEU A 101 -17.60 13.60 -17.62
N SER A 102 -16.97 13.27 -18.75
CA SER A 102 -17.47 13.62 -20.08
C SER A 102 -18.86 13.04 -20.33
N SER A 103 -19.07 11.76 -20.05
CA SER A 103 -20.36 11.10 -20.25
C SER A 103 -21.46 11.70 -19.37
N LEU A 104 -21.19 11.92 -18.08
CA LEU A 104 -22.16 12.52 -17.17
C LEU A 104 -22.46 13.97 -17.57
N THR A 105 -21.46 14.75 -17.96
CA THR A 105 -21.64 16.15 -18.38
C THR A 105 -22.53 16.23 -19.61
N LEU A 106 -22.29 15.40 -20.63
CA LEU A 106 -23.14 15.35 -21.81
C LEU A 106 -24.57 14.91 -21.48
N PHE A 107 -24.72 13.89 -20.62
CA PHE A 107 -26.01 13.39 -20.18
C PHE A 107 -26.82 14.47 -19.44
N PHE A 108 -26.22 15.13 -18.46
CA PHE A 108 -26.89 16.19 -17.72
C PHE A 108 -27.21 17.38 -18.61
N ASN A 109 -26.29 17.84 -19.46
CA ASN A 109 -26.57 18.93 -20.39
C ASN A 109 -27.69 18.59 -21.39
N PHE A 110 -27.77 17.35 -21.86
CA PHE A 110 -28.87 16.90 -22.69
C PHE A 110 -30.20 16.88 -21.93
N LEU A 111 -30.23 16.40 -20.68
CA LEU A 111 -31.42 16.49 -19.83
C LEU A 111 -31.86 17.93 -19.59
N CYS A 112 -30.91 18.83 -19.39
CA CYS A 112 -31.17 20.26 -19.23
C CYS A 112 -31.81 20.86 -20.47
N LEU A 113 -31.35 20.48 -21.67
CA LEU A 113 -31.94 20.88 -22.95
C LEU A 113 -33.40 20.41 -23.06
N LEU A 114 -33.71 19.19 -22.62
CA LEU A 114 -35.05 18.61 -22.71
C LEU A 114 -36.04 19.19 -21.70
N ARG A 115 -35.61 19.51 -20.47
CA ARG A 115 -36.50 19.95 -19.38
C ARG A 115 -36.48 21.46 -19.09
N GLY A 116 -35.69 22.24 -19.82
CA GLY A 116 -35.71 23.71 -19.78
C GLY A 116 -35.25 24.34 -18.45
N GLY A 117 -34.59 23.58 -17.57
CA GLY A 117 -34.19 24.08 -16.25
C GLY A 117 -32.90 23.46 -15.75
N CYS A 118 -31.79 24.20 -15.82
CA CYS A 118 -30.53 23.86 -15.15
C CYS A 118 -29.66 25.10 -14.92
N ALA A 119 -30.05 25.97 -14.00
CA ALA A 119 -29.17 27.06 -13.56
C ALA A 119 -28.27 26.65 -12.38
N THR A 120 -28.65 25.65 -11.58
CA THR A 120 -28.02 25.44 -10.25
C THR A 120 -27.09 24.22 -10.15
N PHE A 121 -27.34 23.14 -10.89
CA PHE A 121 -26.63 21.85 -10.68
C PHE A 121 -25.82 21.34 -11.89
N GLY A 122 -25.87 22.00 -13.05
CA GLY A 122 -25.30 21.49 -14.30
C GLY A 122 -23.77 21.34 -14.28
N VAL A 123 -23.05 22.10 -13.45
CA VAL A 123 -21.59 22.04 -13.35
C VAL A 123 -21.11 21.13 -12.21
N PHE A 124 -21.71 21.28 -11.03
CA PHE A 124 -21.26 20.60 -9.82
C PHE A 124 -21.63 19.11 -9.83
N MET A 125 -22.83 18.77 -10.30
CA MET A 125 -23.35 17.40 -10.24
C MET A 125 -22.52 16.41 -11.08
N PRO A 126 -22.17 16.68 -12.35
CA PRO A 126 -21.30 15.77 -13.11
C PRO A 126 -19.92 15.59 -12.46
N LEU A 127 -19.34 16.65 -11.91
CA LEU A 127 -18.02 16.61 -11.26
C LEU A 127 -18.04 15.73 -10.00
N THR A 128 -19.02 15.95 -9.12
CA THR A 128 -19.20 15.16 -7.90
C THR A 128 -19.50 13.70 -8.23
N LEU A 129 -20.41 13.43 -9.17
CA LEU A 129 -20.78 12.06 -9.55
C LEU A 129 -19.63 11.33 -10.26
N ALA A 130 -18.83 12.01 -11.09
CA ALA A 130 -17.64 11.41 -11.70
C ALA A 130 -16.60 11.05 -10.64
N TYR A 131 -16.39 11.92 -9.64
CA TYR A 131 -15.48 11.66 -8.52
C TYR A 131 -15.95 10.46 -7.68
N LEU A 132 -17.20 10.50 -7.19
CA LEU A 132 -17.77 9.44 -6.36
C LEU A 132 -17.87 8.12 -7.15
N GLY A 133 -18.30 8.17 -8.40
CA GLY A 133 -18.39 7.03 -9.30
C GLY A 133 -17.02 6.39 -9.56
N SER A 134 -15.99 7.21 -9.83
CA SER A 134 -14.63 6.69 -10.03
C SER A 134 -14.06 6.04 -8.76
N ILE A 135 -14.38 6.56 -7.57
CA ILE A 135 -14.02 5.92 -6.29
C ILE A 135 -14.80 4.62 -6.08
N GLY A 136 -16.11 4.63 -6.36
CA GLY A 136 -16.96 3.45 -6.24
C GLY A 136 -16.46 2.31 -7.11
N ILE A 137 -16.14 2.59 -8.38
CA ILE A 137 -15.57 1.61 -9.30
C ILE A 137 -14.21 1.11 -8.81
N GLU A 138 -13.33 1.99 -8.32
CA GLU A 138 -12.03 1.56 -7.77
C GLU A 138 -12.21 0.57 -6.60
N LYS A 139 -13.11 0.89 -5.66
CA LYS A 139 -13.41 0.02 -4.52
C LYS A 139 -14.00 -1.30 -4.96
N PHE A 140 -14.89 -1.28 -5.95
CA PHE A 140 -15.48 -2.50 -6.52
C PHE A 140 -14.42 -3.38 -7.18
N LEU A 141 -13.59 -2.81 -8.06
CA LEU A 141 -12.50 -3.54 -8.73
C LEU A 141 -11.52 -4.12 -7.70
N PHE A 142 -11.12 -3.33 -6.71
CA PHE A 142 -10.25 -3.80 -5.63
C PHE A 142 -10.90 -4.94 -4.83
N SER A 143 -12.19 -4.84 -4.51
CA SER A 143 -12.90 -5.91 -3.80
C SER A 143 -13.03 -7.17 -4.64
N ALA A 144 -13.29 -7.06 -5.94
CA ALA A 144 -13.35 -8.21 -6.84
C ALA A 144 -11.99 -8.91 -6.94
N TYR A 145 -10.92 -8.13 -7.11
CA TYR A 145 -9.55 -8.62 -7.18
C TYR A 145 -9.08 -9.25 -5.86
N LYS A 146 -9.49 -8.68 -4.71
CA LYS A 146 -9.29 -9.28 -3.39
C LYS A 146 -10.00 -10.62 -3.26
N LYS A 147 -11.24 -10.75 -3.74
CA LYS A 147 -12.00 -12.01 -3.70
C LYS A 147 -11.33 -13.10 -4.53
N GLU A 148 -10.75 -12.75 -5.68
CA GLU A 148 -9.96 -13.68 -6.50
C GLU A 148 -8.75 -14.21 -5.74
N ALA A 149 -8.00 -13.32 -5.06
CA ALA A 149 -6.84 -13.72 -4.27
C ALA A 149 -7.23 -14.63 -3.09
N ILE A 150 -8.33 -14.32 -2.40
CA ILE A 150 -8.89 -15.18 -1.34
C ILE A 150 -9.24 -16.56 -1.91
N LYS A 151 -9.90 -16.62 -3.08
CA LYS A 151 -10.25 -17.88 -3.74
C LYS A 151 -9.00 -18.69 -4.12
N LYS A 152 -7.94 -18.01 -4.58
CA LYS A 152 -6.66 -18.64 -4.90
C LYS A 152 -6.00 -19.25 -3.67
N LEU A 153 -5.88 -18.48 -2.57
CA LEU A 153 -5.35 -18.99 -1.29
C LEU A 153 -6.18 -20.16 -0.76
N ALA A 154 -7.51 -20.08 -0.82
CA ALA A 154 -8.40 -21.17 -0.41
C ALA A 154 -8.25 -22.44 -1.26
N SER A 155 -7.82 -22.30 -2.53
CA SER A 155 -7.53 -23.45 -3.41
C SER A 155 -6.20 -24.16 -3.09
N MET A 156 -5.41 -23.64 -2.15
CA MET A 156 -4.11 -24.16 -1.74
C MET A 156 -4.12 -24.57 -0.25
N PRO A 157 -4.91 -25.58 0.17
CA PRO A 157 -5.14 -25.88 1.59
C PRO A 157 -3.89 -26.32 2.36
N LYS A 158 -2.87 -26.83 1.66
CA LYS A 158 -1.58 -27.24 2.25
C LYS A 158 -0.56 -26.10 2.36
N LEU A 159 -0.82 -24.96 1.72
CA LEU A 159 0.09 -23.82 1.74
C LEU A 159 0.27 -23.31 3.17
N GLN A 160 1.52 -23.25 3.61
CA GLN A 160 1.92 -22.56 4.83
C GLN A 160 2.21 -21.10 4.51
N ILE A 161 1.72 -20.21 5.35
CA ILE A 161 1.93 -18.77 5.22
C ILE A 161 2.67 -18.27 6.45
N VAL A 162 3.86 -17.71 6.19
CA VAL A 162 4.70 -17.03 7.17
C VAL A 162 4.60 -15.53 6.92
N ALA A 163 4.09 -14.76 7.88
CA ALA A 163 4.00 -13.31 7.75
C ALA A 163 5.01 -12.61 8.67
N VAL A 164 5.77 -11.65 8.14
CA VAL A 164 6.85 -10.96 8.85
C VAL A 164 6.55 -9.46 8.95
N THR A 165 6.66 -8.88 10.14
CA THR A 165 6.63 -7.43 10.35
C THR A 165 7.66 -6.96 11.38
N GLY A 166 7.77 -5.66 11.58
CA GLY A 166 8.76 -4.99 12.44
C GLY A 166 8.99 -3.54 12.02
N SER A 167 9.79 -2.78 12.76
CA SER A 167 10.29 -1.47 12.30
C SER A 167 11.55 -1.66 11.44
N TYR A 168 12.44 -2.56 11.86
CA TYR A 168 13.70 -2.87 11.18
C TYR A 168 13.79 -4.36 10.83
N GLY A 169 14.74 -4.74 9.98
CA GLY A 169 15.05 -6.15 9.69
C GLY A 169 14.01 -6.94 8.88
N LYS A 170 12.78 -6.44 8.70
CA LYS A 170 11.67 -7.11 7.98
C LYS A 170 12.09 -7.81 6.69
N THR A 171 12.69 -7.06 5.77
CA THR A 171 13.11 -7.58 4.47
C THR A 171 14.22 -8.61 4.60
N SER A 172 15.19 -8.41 5.51
CA SER A 172 16.26 -9.35 5.78
C SER A 172 15.72 -10.65 6.37
N MET A 173 14.88 -10.58 7.42
CA MET A 173 14.21 -11.74 8.01
C MET A 173 13.41 -12.52 6.97
N LYS A 174 12.58 -11.85 6.17
CA LYS A 174 11.79 -12.49 5.11
C LYS A 174 12.69 -13.23 4.10
N ASN A 175 13.80 -12.62 3.67
CA ASN A 175 14.75 -13.25 2.74
C ASN A 175 15.53 -14.41 3.39
N PHE A 176 15.92 -14.30 4.67
CA PHE A 176 16.62 -15.39 5.36
C PHE A 176 15.68 -16.57 5.60
N ILE A 177 14.43 -16.32 5.99
CA ILE A 177 13.38 -17.34 6.10
C ILE A 177 13.20 -18.05 4.75
N GLU A 178 13.08 -17.30 3.66
CA GLU A 178 12.96 -17.86 2.31
C GLU A 178 14.14 -18.76 1.95
N GLN A 179 15.38 -18.26 2.07
CA GLN A 179 16.58 -19.01 1.70
C GLN A 179 16.75 -20.28 2.55
N ILE A 180 16.49 -20.19 3.86
CA ILE A 180 16.64 -21.34 4.76
C ILE A 180 15.59 -22.40 4.45
N LEU A 181 14.31 -22.01 4.36
CA LEU A 181 13.22 -22.95 4.08
C LEU A 181 13.32 -23.56 2.67
N SER A 182 13.93 -22.86 1.71
CA SER A 182 14.13 -23.34 0.33
C SER A 182 15.05 -24.56 0.23
N HIS A 183 15.79 -24.91 1.29
CA HIS A 183 16.57 -26.15 1.32
C HIS A 183 15.71 -27.41 1.40
N LYS A 184 14.45 -27.28 1.85
CA LYS A 184 13.52 -28.40 2.06
C LYS A 184 12.21 -28.25 1.29
N TYR A 185 11.72 -27.01 1.13
CA TYR A 185 10.40 -26.72 0.59
C TYR A 185 10.48 -25.86 -0.67
N LYS A 186 9.42 -25.89 -1.48
CA LYS A 186 9.19 -24.86 -2.50
C LYS A 186 8.67 -23.59 -1.84
N VAL A 187 9.52 -22.59 -1.74
CA VAL A 187 9.20 -21.32 -1.06
C VAL A 187 9.08 -20.19 -2.06
N TYR A 188 8.15 -19.28 -1.78
CA TYR A 188 8.05 -18.01 -2.48
C TYR A 188 7.94 -16.88 -1.46
N ALA A 189 8.78 -15.85 -1.56
CA ALA A 189 8.63 -14.66 -0.75
C ALA A 189 8.20 -13.43 -1.56
N THR A 190 7.48 -12.49 -0.92
CA THR A 190 7.12 -11.23 -1.58
C THR A 190 8.36 -10.47 -2.03
N PRO A 191 8.37 -9.85 -3.23
CA PRO A 191 9.50 -9.05 -3.67
C PRO A 191 9.63 -7.76 -2.85
N ARG A 192 10.84 -7.16 -2.82
CA ARG A 192 11.28 -6.12 -1.86
C ARG A 192 10.22 -5.05 -1.47
N SER A 193 9.50 -4.47 -2.43
CA SER A 193 8.56 -3.36 -2.19
C SER A 193 7.11 -3.79 -1.94
N VAL A 194 6.83 -5.10 -1.99
CA VAL A 194 5.50 -5.65 -1.82
C VAL A 194 5.25 -5.96 -0.35
N ASN A 195 4.65 -4.99 0.34
CA ASN A 195 4.29 -5.12 1.75
C ASN A 195 2.98 -4.41 2.16
N THR A 196 2.26 -3.82 1.20
CA THR A 196 0.93 -3.23 1.44
C THR A 196 -0.15 -4.22 1.04
N ILE A 197 -1.35 -4.13 1.63
CA ILE A 197 -2.47 -5.01 1.29
C ILE A 197 -2.75 -5.12 -0.21
N GLY A 198 -2.71 -3.99 -0.94
CA GLY A 198 -2.93 -4.00 -2.39
C GLY A 198 -1.80 -4.66 -3.17
N GLY A 199 -0.55 -4.43 -2.75
CA GLY A 199 0.61 -5.13 -3.31
C GLY A 199 0.54 -6.63 -3.07
N ILE A 200 0.21 -7.05 -1.85
CA ILE A 200 0.13 -8.45 -1.46
C ILE A 200 -1.03 -9.15 -2.20
N ILE A 201 -2.21 -8.52 -2.33
CA ILE A 201 -3.31 -9.08 -3.14
C ILE A 201 -2.86 -9.33 -4.58
N ARG A 202 -2.14 -8.37 -5.17
CA ARG A 202 -1.61 -8.48 -6.53
C ARG A 202 -0.59 -9.61 -6.64
N ASP A 203 0.34 -9.68 -5.72
CA ASP A 203 1.37 -10.72 -5.63
C ASP A 203 0.77 -12.13 -5.52
N VAL A 204 -0.23 -12.29 -4.66
CA VAL A 204 -1.00 -13.53 -4.54
C VAL A 204 -1.65 -13.88 -5.89
N ASN A 205 -2.30 -12.94 -6.57
CA ASN A 205 -2.97 -13.22 -7.84
C ASN A 205 -1.99 -13.53 -8.99
N GLU A 206 -0.96 -12.71 -9.16
CA GLU A 206 -0.08 -12.70 -10.34
C GLU A 206 1.16 -13.60 -10.20
N SER A 207 1.70 -13.77 -8.99
CA SER A 207 3.06 -14.32 -8.81
C SER A 207 3.12 -15.59 -7.97
N LEU A 208 2.24 -15.76 -6.98
CA LEU A 208 2.21 -16.97 -6.15
C LEU A 208 1.74 -18.20 -6.97
N SER A 209 2.65 -19.12 -7.29
CA SER A 209 2.30 -20.36 -7.99
C SER A 209 1.60 -21.38 -7.07
N LYS A 210 0.77 -22.27 -7.65
CA LYS A 210 0.01 -23.28 -6.89
C LYS A 210 0.86 -24.42 -6.33
N ASP A 211 2.08 -24.62 -6.84
CA ASP A 211 3.01 -25.64 -6.38
C ASP A 211 3.92 -25.16 -5.24
N ILE A 212 3.81 -23.89 -4.83
CA ILE A 212 4.48 -23.36 -3.65
C ILE A 212 3.92 -24.00 -2.39
N GLU A 213 4.81 -24.44 -1.51
CA GLU A 213 4.49 -25.06 -0.23
C GLU A 213 4.49 -24.03 0.90
N ILE A 214 5.37 -23.03 0.83
CA ILE A 214 5.48 -21.96 1.82
C ILE A 214 5.51 -20.59 1.16
N TYR A 215 4.59 -19.72 1.57
CA TYR A 215 4.55 -18.31 1.18
C TYR A 215 5.05 -17.41 2.32
N VAL A 216 6.12 -16.65 2.09
CA VAL A 216 6.71 -15.74 3.07
C VAL A 216 6.38 -14.29 2.70
N CYS A 217 5.53 -13.64 3.50
CA CYS A 217 5.00 -12.32 3.17
C CYS A 217 5.51 -11.26 4.14
N GLU A 218 6.10 -10.18 3.62
CA GLU A 218 6.39 -8.98 4.41
C GLU A 218 5.12 -8.13 4.60
N ALA A 219 4.75 -7.83 5.85
CA ALA A 219 3.64 -6.96 6.20
C ALA A 219 4.13 -5.58 6.65
N GLY A 220 3.83 -4.56 5.86
CA GLY A 220 4.11 -3.15 6.12
C GLY A 220 2.87 -2.41 6.60
N ALA A 221 3.08 -1.36 7.42
CA ALA A 221 1.99 -0.49 7.88
C ALA A 221 2.40 0.97 7.86
N ARG A 222 1.44 1.81 7.48
CA ARG A 222 1.52 3.27 7.54
C ARG A 222 0.60 3.84 8.60
N GLN A 223 -0.48 3.12 8.92
CA GLN A 223 -1.48 3.52 9.91
C GLN A 223 -1.95 2.30 10.72
N VAL A 224 -2.60 2.57 11.85
CA VAL A 224 -3.23 1.54 12.70
C VAL A 224 -4.29 0.79 11.89
N GLY A 225 -4.35 -0.54 12.03
CA GLY A 225 -5.27 -1.41 11.28
C GLY A 225 -4.77 -1.89 9.91
N ASP A 226 -3.66 -1.36 9.39
CA ASP A 226 -3.07 -1.85 8.14
C ASP A 226 -2.57 -3.30 8.31
N ILE A 227 -1.87 -3.59 9.42
CA ILE A 227 -1.36 -4.93 9.70
C ILE A 227 -2.52 -5.88 9.97
N TYR A 228 -3.52 -5.47 10.75
CA TYR A 228 -4.73 -6.26 10.97
C TYR A 228 -5.40 -6.65 9.65
N THR A 229 -5.53 -5.70 8.71
CA THR A 229 -6.11 -5.96 7.39
C THR A 229 -5.32 -7.02 6.61
N ILE A 230 -3.99 -6.97 6.69
CA ILE A 230 -3.11 -7.97 6.07
C ILE A 230 -3.26 -9.33 6.77
N ALA A 231 -3.30 -9.36 8.10
CA ALA A 231 -3.47 -10.57 8.90
C ALA A 231 -4.78 -11.28 8.57
N GLN A 232 -5.89 -10.55 8.46
CA GLN A 232 -7.21 -11.09 8.11
C GLN A 232 -7.28 -11.57 6.66
N PHE A 233 -6.53 -10.95 5.76
CA PHE A 233 -6.48 -11.36 4.35
C PHE A 233 -5.63 -12.63 4.15
N LEU A 234 -4.40 -12.65 4.69
CA LEU A 234 -3.48 -13.77 4.55
C LEU A 234 -3.85 -14.95 5.46
N ASN A 235 -4.40 -14.66 6.63
CA ASN A 235 -4.71 -15.63 7.69
C ASN A 235 -3.51 -16.56 7.97
N PRO A 236 -2.33 -16.00 8.32
CA PRO A 236 -1.07 -16.74 8.43
C PRO A 236 -1.05 -17.78 9.56
N GLN A 237 -0.28 -18.85 9.37
CA GLN A 237 -0.08 -19.89 10.41
C GLN A 237 1.10 -19.51 11.31
N THR A 238 2.12 -18.93 10.69
CA THR A 238 3.33 -18.49 11.39
C THR A 238 3.47 -16.99 11.23
N VAL A 239 3.76 -16.31 12.34
CA VAL A 239 3.95 -14.85 12.37
C VAL A 239 5.31 -14.54 12.97
N VAL A 240 5.99 -13.53 12.43
CA VAL A 240 7.24 -12.98 12.99
C VAL A 240 7.06 -11.49 13.21
N VAL A 241 7.23 -11.04 14.45
CA VAL A 241 7.21 -9.63 14.84
C VAL A 241 8.61 -9.26 15.31
N GLY A 242 9.39 -8.64 14.41
CA GLY A 242 10.74 -8.18 14.71
C GLY A 242 10.79 -6.90 15.53
N ALA A 243 12.01 -6.42 15.77
CA ALA A 243 12.28 -5.25 16.59
C ALA A 243 11.47 -4.01 16.16
N VAL A 244 10.90 -3.33 17.15
CA VAL A 244 10.11 -2.10 16.99
C VAL A 244 10.90 -0.90 17.50
N GLY A 245 10.94 0.15 16.69
CA GLY A 245 11.46 1.48 17.05
C GLY A 245 10.66 2.60 16.38
N PRO A 246 11.07 3.87 16.52
CA PRO A 246 10.28 5.07 16.20
C PRO A 246 10.13 5.36 14.70
N GLN A 247 9.80 4.34 13.90
CA GLN A 247 9.51 4.48 12.48
C GLN A 247 8.07 4.98 12.27
N HIS A 248 7.87 5.96 11.39
CA HIS A 248 6.56 6.54 11.09
C HIS A 248 5.81 7.12 12.31
N ILE A 249 6.55 7.63 13.31
CA ILE A 249 5.98 8.14 14.56
C ILE A 249 4.97 9.27 14.35
N GLU A 250 5.10 10.06 13.27
CA GLU A 250 4.12 11.09 12.88
C GLU A 250 2.69 10.54 12.70
N TYR A 251 2.57 9.30 12.23
CA TYR A 251 1.27 8.64 12.01
C TYR A 251 0.81 7.86 13.25
N PHE A 252 1.74 7.19 13.92
CA PHE A 252 1.44 6.32 15.07
C PHE A 252 1.38 7.07 16.40
N LYS A 253 1.89 8.31 16.47
CA LYS A 253 2.00 9.19 17.64
C LYS A 253 2.95 8.69 18.73
N THR A 254 2.95 7.40 19.07
CA THR A 254 3.77 6.80 20.14
C THR A 254 4.40 5.48 19.68
N VAL A 255 5.53 5.10 20.28
CA VAL A 255 6.16 3.78 20.04
C VAL A 255 5.24 2.64 20.48
N GLU A 256 4.47 2.84 21.54
CA GLU A 256 3.49 1.87 22.02
C GLU A 256 2.41 1.56 20.98
N ASN A 257 1.91 2.59 20.28
CA ASN A 257 0.98 2.38 19.18
C ASN A 257 1.64 1.63 18.00
N ILE A 258 2.94 1.83 17.76
CA ILE A 258 3.68 1.04 16.76
C ILE A 258 3.71 -0.42 17.19
N LYS A 259 4.11 -0.71 18.44
CA LYS A 259 4.15 -2.07 19.00
C LYS A 259 2.80 -2.77 18.86
N ARG A 260 1.72 -2.14 19.34
CA ARG A 260 0.35 -2.65 19.22
C ARG A 260 -0.04 -2.91 17.77
N THR A 261 0.28 -1.98 16.86
CA THR A 261 0.01 -2.16 15.42
C THR A 261 0.75 -3.36 14.85
N LYS A 262 2.02 -3.59 15.24
CA LYS A 262 2.79 -4.75 14.75
C LYS A 262 2.26 -6.08 15.28
N LEU A 263 1.80 -6.09 16.54
CA LEU A 263 1.17 -7.26 17.16
C LEU A 263 -0.18 -7.60 16.50
N GLU A 264 -0.82 -6.68 15.77
CA GLU A 264 -2.03 -6.99 15.01
C GLU A 264 -1.84 -8.17 14.03
N LEU A 265 -0.59 -8.47 13.63
CA LEU A 265 -0.28 -9.56 12.70
C LEU A 265 -0.66 -10.93 13.27
N MET A 266 -0.72 -11.05 14.61
CA MET A 266 -1.14 -12.25 15.32
C MET A 266 -2.66 -12.48 15.27
N HIS A 267 -3.47 -11.50 14.82
CA HIS A 267 -4.91 -11.71 14.63
C HIS A 267 -5.18 -12.56 13.39
N SER A 268 -4.91 -13.85 13.51
CA SER A 268 -5.15 -14.88 12.49
C SER A 268 -5.89 -16.05 13.14
N SER A 269 -6.99 -16.47 12.52
CA SER A 269 -7.75 -17.65 12.96
C SER A 269 -6.98 -18.96 12.77
N ARG A 270 -5.97 -18.97 11.88
CA ARG A 270 -5.10 -20.12 11.60
C ARG A 270 -3.77 -20.04 12.34
N LEU A 271 -3.57 -19.08 13.25
CA LEU A 271 -2.30 -18.91 13.96
C LEU A 271 -1.94 -20.18 14.74
N GLN A 272 -0.76 -20.70 14.45
CA GLN A 272 -0.13 -21.83 15.16
C GLN A 272 1.00 -21.33 16.04
N GLN A 273 1.88 -20.49 15.50
CA GLN A 273 3.02 -19.96 16.24
C GLN A 273 3.35 -18.51 15.85
N ALA A 274 3.73 -17.71 16.83
CA ALA A 274 4.23 -16.36 16.65
C ALA A 274 5.63 -16.22 17.26
N PHE A 275 6.58 -15.70 16.50
CA PHE A 275 7.91 -15.35 16.96
C PHE A 275 7.96 -13.85 17.21
N VAL A 276 8.11 -13.43 18.45
CA VAL A 276 8.05 -12.01 18.83
C VAL A 276 9.37 -11.58 19.45
N HIS A 277 9.92 -10.47 18.97
CA HIS A 277 11.16 -9.93 19.51
C HIS A 277 10.92 -9.43 20.94
N THR A 278 11.84 -9.69 21.85
CA THR A 278 11.73 -9.39 23.30
C THR A 278 11.52 -7.91 23.60
N SER A 279 11.97 -7.01 22.71
CA SER A 279 11.72 -5.56 22.84
C SER A 279 10.28 -5.11 22.57
N VAL A 280 9.42 -5.98 22.02
CA VAL A 280 8.05 -5.63 21.63
C VAL A 280 7.11 -5.74 22.82
N THR A 281 7.04 -6.93 23.43
CA THR A 281 6.24 -7.25 24.60
C THR A 281 6.96 -8.35 25.40
N ASP A 282 6.73 -8.39 26.70
CA ASP A 282 7.18 -9.41 27.64
C ASP A 282 6.01 -10.28 28.15
N GLU A 283 4.78 -10.00 27.71
CA GLU A 283 3.59 -10.73 28.14
C GLU A 283 3.58 -12.17 27.58
N PRO A 284 3.57 -13.20 28.46
CA PRO A 284 3.56 -14.58 28.00
C PRO A 284 2.23 -14.92 27.33
N HIS A 285 2.31 -15.64 26.21
CA HIS A 285 1.15 -16.08 25.45
C HIS A 285 1.40 -17.48 24.88
N GLU A 286 0.40 -18.37 24.92
CA GLU A 286 0.53 -19.80 24.61
C GLU A 286 1.21 -20.08 23.26
N LYS A 287 0.86 -19.32 22.23
CA LYS A 287 1.40 -19.45 20.87
C LYS A 287 2.63 -18.59 20.57
N VAL A 288 3.15 -17.84 21.55
CA VAL A 288 4.27 -16.92 21.36
C VAL A 288 5.57 -17.55 21.82
N ARG A 289 6.58 -17.51 20.96
CA ARG A 289 7.97 -17.80 21.30
C ARG A 289 8.77 -16.52 21.15
N PHE A 290 9.43 -16.12 22.23
CA PHE A 290 10.27 -14.92 22.22
C PHE A 290 11.62 -15.21 21.55
N PHE A 291 12.18 -14.17 20.94
CA PHE A 291 13.47 -14.22 20.25
C PHE A 291 14.22 -12.88 20.40
N GLY A 292 15.52 -12.89 20.13
CA GLY A 292 16.40 -11.72 20.30
C GLY A 292 17.33 -11.83 21.51
N ASP A 293 16.96 -12.66 22.49
CA ASP A 293 17.83 -13.09 23.59
C ASP A 293 18.45 -14.47 23.27
N GLY A 294 19.46 -14.88 24.05
CA GLY A 294 20.11 -16.18 23.86
C GLY A 294 21.00 -16.28 22.61
N ILE A 295 21.51 -15.13 22.15
CA ILE A 295 22.54 -15.01 21.13
C ILE A 295 23.85 -14.71 21.86
N ASP A 296 24.82 -15.63 21.76
CA ASP A 296 26.09 -15.53 22.46
C ASP A 296 27.27 -15.67 21.50
N ASN A 297 28.48 -15.34 21.98
CA ASN A 297 29.74 -15.49 21.24
C ASN A 297 29.70 -14.87 19.82
N VAL A 298 29.01 -13.72 19.68
CA VAL A 298 28.86 -13.03 18.39
C VAL A 298 30.19 -12.41 17.97
N ASN A 299 30.76 -12.95 16.91
CA ASN A 299 31.99 -12.45 16.28
C ASN A 299 31.73 -12.15 14.81
N GLY A 300 31.51 -10.88 14.48
CA GLY A 300 31.38 -10.42 13.10
C GLY A 300 32.71 -9.88 12.58
N THR A 301 33.13 -10.38 11.42
CA THR A 301 34.31 -9.90 10.70
C THR A 301 33.90 -9.40 9.31
N LEU A 302 34.88 -9.02 8.48
CA LEU A 302 34.64 -8.71 7.07
C LEU A 302 34.43 -9.97 6.21
N GLU A 303 34.70 -11.16 6.76
CA GLU A 303 34.59 -12.44 6.07
C GLU A 303 33.27 -13.15 6.37
N GLY A 304 32.62 -12.81 7.49
CA GLY A 304 31.37 -13.42 7.90
C GLY A 304 31.01 -13.12 9.35
N LEU A 305 30.11 -13.96 9.88
CA LEU A 305 29.55 -13.85 11.21
C LEU A 305 29.48 -15.25 11.84
N ASP A 306 30.10 -15.37 13.00
CA ASP A 306 30.06 -16.54 13.87
C ASP A 306 29.25 -16.19 15.13
N PHE A 307 28.36 -17.09 15.56
CA PHE A 307 27.50 -16.86 16.72
C PHE A 307 26.90 -18.17 17.24
N ASP A 308 26.57 -18.20 18.52
CA ASP A 308 25.87 -19.31 19.15
C ASP A 308 24.41 -18.94 19.43
N LEU A 309 23.48 -19.84 19.12
CA LEU A 309 22.07 -19.70 19.47
C LEU A 309 21.60 -20.81 20.40
N LEU A 310 20.68 -20.47 21.30
CA LEU A 310 19.90 -21.45 22.03
C LEU A 310 18.75 -21.98 21.16
N LEU A 311 18.90 -23.21 20.63
CA LEU A 311 17.89 -23.90 19.85
C LEU A 311 17.45 -25.17 20.59
N ASN A 312 16.17 -25.26 20.95
CA ASN A 312 15.59 -26.42 21.66
C ASN A 312 16.40 -26.81 22.91
N GLU A 313 16.72 -25.81 23.74
CA GLU A 313 17.52 -25.95 24.98
C GLU A 313 18.98 -26.37 24.78
N LYS A 314 19.45 -26.46 23.53
CA LYS A 314 20.83 -26.75 23.18
C LYS A 314 21.52 -25.54 22.57
N ARG A 315 22.80 -25.37 22.88
CA ARG A 315 23.64 -24.35 22.24
C ARG A 315 24.18 -24.92 20.94
N VAL A 316 23.87 -24.23 19.84
CA VAL A 316 24.29 -24.60 18.49
C VAL A 316 25.10 -23.45 17.91
N HIS A 317 26.26 -23.78 17.37
CA HIS A 317 27.17 -22.83 16.74
C HIS A 317 26.81 -22.63 15.27
N PHE A 318 26.70 -21.39 14.83
CA PHE A 318 26.38 -21.01 13.45
C PHE A 318 27.49 -20.14 12.86
N GLN A 319 27.76 -20.38 11.59
CA GLN A 319 28.67 -19.58 10.78
C GLN A 319 27.96 -19.18 9.48
N THR A 320 28.14 -17.93 9.05
CA THR A 320 27.58 -17.42 7.79
C THR A 320 28.48 -16.36 7.16
N LYS A 321 28.33 -16.11 5.86
CA LYS A 321 29.06 -15.05 5.13
C LYS A 321 28.41 -13.67 5.24
N LEU A 322 27.29 -13.58 5.95
CA LEU A 322 26.61 -12.31 6.19
C LEU A 322 27.46 -11.43 7.10
N LEU A 323 27.48 -10.13 6.83
CA LEU A 323 28.22 -9.16 7.64
C LEU A 323 27.29 -8.47 8.62
N GLY A 324 27.88 -7.93 9.69
CA GLY A 324 27.22 -7.09 10.68
C GLY A 324 26.50 -7.89 11.77
N ASN A 325 26.90 -7.65 13.02
CA ASN A 325 26.38 -8.35 14.21
C ASN A 325 24.87 -8.22 14.37
N PHE A 326 24.25 -7.13 13.88
CA PHE A 326 22.81 -6.94 13.93
C PHE A 326 22.01 -7.99 13.15
N ASN A 327 22.64 -8.70 12.19
CA ASN A 327 21.97 -9.76 11.45
C ASN A 327 21.74 -11.02 12.28
N THR A 328 22.46 -11.23 13.40
CA THR A 328 22.20 -12.39 14.29
C THR A 328 20.76 -12.41 14.79
N ILE A 329 20.17 -11.25 15.10
CA ILE A 329 18.78 -11.13 15.55
C ILE A 329 17.81 -11.55 14.44
N ASN A 330 18.06 -11.12 13.19
CA ASN A 330 17.24 -11.50 12.05
C ASN A 330 17.37 -13.00 11.73
N LEU A 331 18.58 -13.55 11.86
CA LEU A 331 18.87 -14.97 11.69
C LEU A 331 18.23 -15.82 12.77
N ASN A 332 18.25 -15.35 14.02
CA ASN A 332 17.61 -16.02 15.14
C ASN A 332 16.11 -16.24 14.86
N ALA A 333 15.39 -15.22 14.39
CA ALA A 333 14.00 -15.39 13.96
C ALA A 333 13.85 -16.42 12.82
N ALA A 334 14.70 -16.34 11.79
CA ALA A 334 14.62 -17.22 10.63
C ALA A 334 14.90 -18.69 10.97
N ILE A 335 15.89 -18.94 11.83
CA ILE A 335 16.27 -20.27 12.34
C ILE A 335 15.14 -20.86 13.18
N LEU A 336 14.53 -20.08 14.07
CA LEU A 336 13.41 -20.54 14.88
C LEU A 336 12.18 -20.88 14.03
N VAL A 337 11.87 -20.08 13.01
CA VAL A 337 10.82 -20.40 12.03
C VAL A 337 11.14 -21.71 11.30
N ALA A 338 12.36 -21.85 10.78
CA ALA A 338 12.78 -23.07 10.09
C ALA A 338 12.66 -24.33 10.95
N SER A 339 13.10 -24.24 12.20
CA SER A 339 12.96 -25.34 13.16
C SER A 339 11.49 -25.69 13.43
N SER A 340 10.62 -24.69 13.61
CA SER A 340 9.18 -24.93 13.83
C SER A 340 8.46 -25.56 12.64
N LEU A 341 8.95 -25.30 11.42
CA LEU A 341 8.42 -25.89 10.20
C LEU A 341 9.11 -27.22 9.86
N GLY A 342 9.93 -27.75 10.78
CA GLY A 342 10.41 -29.13 10.76
C GLY A 342 11.72 -29.34 10.01
N LEU A 343 12.55 -28.31 9.79
CA LEU A 343 13.93 -28.52 9.35
C LEU A 343 14.76 -29.09 10.52
N SER A 344 15.62 -30.06 10.22
CA SER A 344 16.57 -30.60 11.18
C SER A 344 17.69 -29.59 11.49
N GLU A 345 18.37 -29.75 12.62
CA GLU A 345 19.51 -28.91 12.99
C GLU A 345 20.59 -28.91 11.90
N GLU A 346 20.89 -30.07 11.30
CA GLU A 346 21.84 -30.19 10.20
C GLU A 346 21.41 -29.45 8.92
N GLU A 347 20.12 -29.51 8.58
CA GLU A 347 19.56 -28.77 7.44
C GLU A 347 19.68 -27.26 7.66
N ILE A 348 19.37 -26.78 8.87
CA ILE A 348 19.46 -25.36 9.23
C ILE A 348 20.92 -24.89 9.20
N LEU A 349 21.85 -25.65 9.77
CA LEU A 349 23.28 -25.31 9.76
C LEU A 349 23.81 -25.13 8.34
N LYS A 350 23.53 -26.09 7.45
CA LYS A 350 23.91 -26.02 6.04
C LYS A 350 23.29 -24.81 5.35
N ALA A 351 22.02 -24.52 5.64
CA ALA A 351 21.30 -23.42 5.04
C ALA A 351 21.81 -22.05 5.50
N VAL A 352 22.15 -21.89 6.78
CA VAL A 352 22.70 -20.64 7.33
C VAL A 352 24.08 -20.34 6.77
N ALA A 353 24.92 -21.38 6.60
CA ALA A 353 26.24 -21.26 6.02
C ALA A 353 26.23 -20.83 4.54
N SER A 354 25.17 -21.15 3.80
CA SER A 354 25.02 -20.83 2.38
C SER A 354 24.26 -19.52 2.10
N LEU A 355 23.83 -18.80 3.15
CA LEU A 355 23.07 -17.55 3.01
C LEU A 355 23.80 -16.50 2.19
N GLN A 356 23.03 -15.84 1.31
CA GLN A 356 23.48 -14.71 0.53
C GLN A 356 22.95 -13.40 1.11
N SER A 357 23.78 -12.36 1.04
CA SER A 357 23.42 -11.01 1.44
C SER A 357 22.27 -10.48 0.60
N VAL A 358 21.37 -9.73 1.23
CA VAL A 358 20.32 -8.99 0.53
C VAL A 358 20.94 -7.75 -0.12
N GLU A 359 20.69 -7.53 -1.41
CA GLU A 359 21.16 -6.34 -2.13
C GLU A 359 20.85 -5.03 -1.37
N HIS A 360 21.86 -4.18 -1.21
CA HIS A 360 21.80 -2.86 -0.54
C HIS A 360 21.38 -2.90 0.94
N ARG A 361 21.68 -3.98 1.67
CA ARG A 361 21.33 -4.16 3.09
C ARG A 361 22.51 -4.62 3.96
N LEU A 362 23.74 -4.31 3.54
CA LEU A 362 24.96 -4.45 4.33
C LEU A 362 25.23 -3.18 5.13
#